data_AF-H6V3Y4-F1
#
_entry.id   AF-H6V3Y4-F1
#
_cell.length_a   1.000
_cell.length_b   1.000
_cell.length_c   1.000
_cell.angle_alpha   90.00
_cell.angle_beta   90.00
_cell.angle_gamma   90.00
#
_symmetry.space_group_name_H-M   'P 1'
#
loop_
_entity.id
_entity.type
_entity.pdbx_description
1 polymer ?
#
loop_
_entity_poly.entity_id
_entity_poly.type
_entity_poly.pdbx_seq_one_letter_code
_entity_poly.pdbx_strand_id
1 'polypeptide(L)'
;VKDVDFGRHEIVVRSGKGGHDRVTILPASLIPALREQLREAEKIYQTDLKRGVRCTLPGAIERKYPSAALEWAWWYVFPATKPFVEKETGRVMRHHLHETVLQRAVKQAVRDARLSKNASCHTFRHSFATHLL
;
A
#
# COMPACT_ATOMS: atom_id res chain seq x y z
N VAL A 1 -1.62 4.62 -5.97
CA VAL A 1 -2.49 3.87 -6.90
C VAL A 1 -1.80 3.67 -8.25
N LYS A 2 -1.20 4.73 -8.79
CA LYS A 2 -0.50 4.77 -10.08
C LYS A 2 0.57 3.68 -10.31
N ASP A 3 1.07 3.07 -9.25
CA ASP A 3 2.13 2.07 -9.33
C ASP A 3 1.61 0.64 -9.60
N VAL A 4 0.29 0.46 -9.78
CA VAL A 4 -0.32 -0.82 -10.19
C VAL A 4 -0.70 -0.75 -11.67
N ASP A 5 -0.05 -1.56 -12.51
CA ASP A 5 -0.34 -1.67 -13.94
C ASP A 5 -1.05 -2.99 -14.25
N PHE A 6 -2.37 -2.91 -14.46
CA PHE A 6 -3.19 -4.06 -14.82
C PHE A 6 -3.00 -4.53 -16.27
N GLY A 7 -2.52 -3.67 -17.17
CA GLY A 7 -2.31 -4.03 -18.57
C GLY A 7 -1.01 -4.83 -18.75
N ARG A 8 0.03 -4.45 -17.99
CA ARG A 8 1.33 -5.15 -18.00
C ARG A 8 1.45 -6.25 -16.97
N HIS A 9 0.47 -6.39 -16.06
CA HIS A 9 0.55 -7.31 -14.92
C HIS A 9 1.80 -7.03 -14.06
N GLU A 10 2.01 -5.76 -13.73
CA GLU A 10 3.20 -5.28 -13.01
C GLU A 10 2.82 -4.36 -11.85
N ILE A 11 3.64 -4.39 -10.80
CA ILE A 11 3.60 -3.42 -9.70
C ILE A 11 4.97 -2.77 -9.58
N VAL A 12 5.00 -1.43 -9.55
CA VAL A 12 6.21 -0.65 -9.28
C VAL A 12 6.34 -0.41 -7.78
N VAL A 13 7.39 -0.93 -7.17
CA VAL A 13 7.75 -0.64 -5.80
C VAL A 13 8.77 0.50 -5.79
N ARG A 14 8.30 1.70 -5.43
CA ARG A 14 9.13 2.91 -5.36
C ARG A 14 10.06 2.87 -4.17
N SER A 15 11.27 3.42 -4.32
CA SER A 15 12.26 3.56 -3.23
C SER A 15 12.53 2.26 -2.49
N GLY A 16 12.71 1.16 -3.23
CA GLY A 16 13.12 -0.12 -2.66
C GLY A 16 14.52 -0.06 -2.02
N LYS A 17 15.01 -1.20 -1.51
CA LYS A 17 16.36 -1.29 -0.92
C LYS A 17 17.40 -0.71 -1.91
N GLY A 18 18.12 0.32 -1.46
CA GLY A 18 19.11 1.05 -2.25
C GLY A 18 18.61 2.34 -2.92
N GLY A 19 17.34 2.74 -2.71
CA GLY A 19 16.78 3.96 -3.31
C GLY A 19 16.37 3.79 -4.78
N HIS A 20 16.37 2.56 -5.29
CA HIS A 20 15.97 2.25 -6.66
C HIS A 20 14.56 1.66 -6.71
N ASP A 21 13.84 2.05 -7.76
CA ASP A 21 12.54 1.48 -8.09
C ASP A 21 12.70 0.04 -8.57
N ARG A 22 11.73 -0.81 -8.23
CA ARG A 22 11.70 -2.21 -8.66
C ARG A 22 10.35 -2.54 -9.26
N VAL A 23 10.33 -3.33 -10.33
CA VAL A 23 9.10 -3.89 -10.88
C VAL A 23 8.95 -5.32 -10.37
N THR A 24 7.74 -5.69 -9.96
CA THR A 24 7.37 -7.06 -9.59
C THR A 24 6.11 -7.49 -10.30
N ILE A 25 5.91 -8.80 -10.41
CA ILE A 25 4.78 -9.42 -11.10
C ILE A 25 3.48 -9.18 -10.32
N LEU A 26 2.38 -8.88 -11.03
CA LEU A 26 1.00 -8.93 -10.55
C LEU A 26 0.31 -10.17 -11.12
N PRO A 27 0.06 -11.22 -10.31
CA PRO A 27 -0.67 -12.39 -10.76
C PRO A 27 -2.08 -12.04 -11.27
N ALA A 28 -2.45 -12.56 -12.45
CA ALA A 28 -3.75 -12.29 -13.07
C ALA A 28 -4.93 -12.70 -12.16
N SER A 29 -4.75 -13.75 -11.35
CA SER A 29 -5.74 -14.22 -10.37
C SER A 29 -6.08 -13.20 -9.28
N LEU A 30 -5.18 -12.25 -8.99
CA LEU A 30 -5.40 -11.20 -7.98
C LEU A 30 -6.05 -9.94 -8.56
N ILE A 31 -6.15 -9.81 -9.87
CA ILE A 31 -6.69 -8.61 -10.52
C ILE A 31 -8.12 -8.27 -10.07
N PRO A 32 -9.07 -9.23 -10.01
CA PRO A 32 -10.44 -8.92 -9.57
C PRO A 32 -10.48 -8.38 -8.13
N ALA A 33 -9.76 -9.04 -7.22
CA ALA A 33 -9.70 -8.63 -5.82
C ALA A 33 -9.02 -7.26 -5.64
N LEU A 34 -7.95 -7.00 -6.40
CA LEU A 34 -7.23 -5.72 -6.33
C LEU A 34 -8.06 -4.57 -6.91
N ARG A 35 -8.85 -4.82 -7.96
CA ARG A 35 -9.80 -3.83 -8.49
C ARG A 35 -10.89 -3.49 -7.46
N GLU A 36 -11.41 -4.48 -6.75
CA GLU A 36 -12.37 -4.23 -5.67
C GLU A 36 -11.76 -3.40 -4.55
N GLN A 37 -10.54 -3.75 -4.12
CA GLN A 37 -9.81 -2.97 -3.12
C GLN A 37 -9.60 -1.52 -3.56
N LEU A 38 -9.28 -1.27 -4.83
CA LEU A 38 -9.14 0.09 -5.36
C LEU A 38 -10.47 0.87 -5.33
N ARG A 39 -11.61 0.21 -5.58
CA ARG A 39 -12.93 0.85 -5.44
C ARG A 39 -13.21 1.25 -4.00
N GLU A 40 -12.90 0.38 -3.04
CA GLU A 40 -13.06 0.71 -1.61
C GLU A 40 -12.14 1.86 -1.19
N ALA A 41 -10.88 1.84 -1.62
CA ALA A 41 -9.95 2.93 -1.38
C ALA A 41 -10.41 4.24 -2.06
N GLU A 42 -11.03 4.18 -3.23
CA GLU A 42 -11.58 5.34 -3.92
C GLU A 42 -12.75 5.96 -3.17
N LYS A 43 -13.65 5.15 -2.58
CA LYS A 43 -14.73 5.65 -1.71
C LYS A 43 -14.17 6.45 -0.52
N ILE A 44 -13.10 5.94 0.11
CA ILE A 44 -12.40 6.63 1.20
C ILE A 44 -11.80 7.94 0.68
N TYR A 45 -11.10 7.90 -0.45
CA TYR A 45 -10.51 9.07 -1.10
C TYR A 45 -11.53 10.16 -1.39
N GLN A 46 -12.66 9.83 -2.01
CA GLN A 46 -13.70 10.81 -2.36
C GLN A 46 -14.30 11.47 -1.12
N THR A 47 -14.47 10.70 -0.04
CA THR A 47 -14.94 11.22 1.26
C THR A 47 -13.93 12.17 1.87
N ASP A 48 -12.66 11.78 1.85
CA ASP A 48 -11.55 12.54 2.42
C ASP A 48 -11.25 13.82 1.64
N LEU A 49 -11.35 13.75 0.31
CA LEU A 49 -11.15 14.89 -0.58
C LEU A 49 -12.15 16.02 -0.27
N LYS A 50 -13.42 15.67 -0.05
CA LYS A 50 -14.47 16.63 0.37
C LYS A 50 -14.19 17.26 1.74
N ARG A 51 -13.42 16.57 2.59
CA ARG A 51 -13.03 17.04 3.94
C ARG A 51 -11.68 17.74 3.95
N GLY A 52 -11.04 17.90 2.78
CA GLY A 52 -9.70 18.50 2.66
C GLY A 52 -8.57 17.63 3.21
N VAL A 53 -8.81 16.34 3.41
CA VAL A 53 -7.78 15.40 3.90
C VAL A 53 -6.82 15.06 2.78
N ARG A 54 -5.52 15.04 3.11
CA ARG A 54 -4.42 14.80 2.17
C ARG A 54 -3.77 13.44 2.40
N CYS A 55 -3.26 12.77 1.36
CA CYS A 55 -2.38 11.62 1.60
C CYS A 55 -0.96 12.08 1.95
N THR A 56 -0.24 11.29 2.74
CA THR A 56 1.20 11.52 2.96
C THR A 56 1.99 11.21 1.69
N LEU A 57 3.03 12.01 1.43
CA LEU A 57 3.93 11.83 0.29
C LEU A 57 5.37 11.60 0.76
N PRO A 58 6.17 10.81 0.03
CA PRO A 58 7.54 10.54 0.43
C PRO A 58 8.49 11.69 0.06
N GLY A 59 9.39 12.04 0.98
CA GLY A 59 10.52 12.94 0.75
C GLY A 59 10.12 14.31 0.20
N ALA A 60 10.85 14.79 -0.80
CA ALA A 60 10.66 16.12 -1.38
C ALA A 60 9.47 16.22 -2.36
N ILE A 61 8.67 15.16 -2.53
CA ILE A 61 7.57 15.14 -3.50
C ILE A 61 6.52 16.18 -3.15
N GLU A 62 6.14 16.30 -1.88
CA GLU A 62 5.14 17.30 -1.47
C GLU A 62 5.60 18.73 -1.77
N ARG A 63 6.89 19.02 -1.58
CA ARG A 63 7.47 20.33 -1.91
C ARG A 63 7.46 20.59 -3.42
N LYS A 64 7.75 19.58 -4.24
CA LYS A 64 7.83 19.70 -5.70
C LYS A 64 6.45 19.74 -6.35
N TYR A 65 5.50 18.99 -5.83
CA TYR A 65 4.13 18.85 -6.34
C TYR A 65 3.12 18.89 -5.18
N PRO A 66 2.76 20.09 -4.68
CA PRO A 66 1.87 20.24 -3.53
C PRO A 66 0.45 19.71 -3.76
N SER A 67 0.00 19.61 -5.01
CA SER A 67 -1.31 19.06 -5.39
C SER A 67 -1.34 17.54 -5.34
N ALA A 68 -0.19 16.86 -5.43
CA ALA A 68 -0.11 15.42 -5.55
C ALA A 68 -0.80 14.70 -4.38
N ALA A 69 -0.78 15.29 -3.19
CA ALA A 69 -1.42 14.72 -2.00
C ALA A 69 -2.96 14.63 -2.09
N LEU A 70 -3.56 15.37 -3.04
CA LEU A 70 -5.00 15.40 -3.31
C LEU A 70 -5.38 14.60 -4.54
N GLU A 71 -4.41 14.10 -5.32
CA GLU A 71 -4.64 13.39 -6.57
C GLU A 71 -4.73 11.88 -6.32
N TRP A 72 -5.79 11.24 -6.82
CA TRP A 72 -6.02 9.80 -6.68
C TRP A 72 -4.81 8.92 -7.05
N ALA A 73 -4.06 9.31 -8.09
CA ALA A 73 -2.86 8.61 -8.54
C ALA A 73 -1.86 8.33 -7.40
N TRP A 74 -1.70 9.29 -6.48
CA TRP A 74 -0.76 9.26 -5.37
C TRP A 74 -1.31 8.64 -4.09
N TRP A 75 -2.61 8.35 -4.04
CA TRP A 75 -3.22 7.74 -2.88
C TRP A 75 -2.78 6.28 -2.66
N TYR A 76 -2.94 5.80 -1.44
CA TYR A 76 -2.60 4.42 -1.09
C TYR A 76 -3.66 3.44 -1.59
N VAL A 77 -3.22 2.30 -2.11
CA VAL A 77 -4.10 1.15 -2.44
C VAL A 77 -4.76 0.60 -1.17
N PHE A 78 -4.03 0.63 -0.06
CA PHE A 78 -4.49 0.22 1.27
C PHE A 78 -4.38 1.41 2.23
N PRO A 79 -5.32 2.36 2.20
CA PRO A 79 -5.30 3.50 3.10
C PRO A 79 -5.53 3.07 4.56
N ALA A 80 -4.98 3.81 5.52
CA ALA A 80 -5.26 3.61 6.93
C ALA A 80 -6.76 3.80 7.21
N THR A 81 -7.30 3.13 8.23
CA THR A 81 -8.72 3.21 8.58
C THR A 81 -9.14 4.61 9.05
N LYS A 82 -8.24 5.34 9.71
CA LYS A 82 -8.48 6.70 10.22
C LYS A 82 -7.41 7.67 9.71
N PRO A 83 -7.78 8.94 9.45
CA PRO A 83 -6.80 9.99 9.24
C PRO A 83 -6.18 10.40 10.59
N PHE A 84 -5.09 11.14 10.52
CA PHE A 84 -4.39 11.73 11.68
C PHE A 84 -4.12 13.21 11.41
N VAL A 85 -3.79 13.96 12.47
CA VAL A 85 -3.35 15.34 12.34
C VAL A 85 -1.83 15.37 12.35
N GLU A 86 -1.22 15.92 11.30
CA GLU A 86 0.22 16.13 11.22
C GLU A 86 0.64 17.23 12.20
N LYS A 87 1.61 16.92 13.07
CA LYS A 87 2.02 17.83 14.15
C LYS A 87 2.67 19.12 13.64
N GLU A 88 3.40 19.04 12.53
CA GLU A 88 4.18 20.17 12.00
C GLU A 88 3.31 21.21 11.29
N THR A 89 2.32 20.75 10.51
CA THR A 89 1.50 21.63 9.67
C THR A 89 0.07 21.81 10.16
N GLY A 90 -0.38 20.99 11.13
CA GLY A 90 -1.78 20.93 11.59
C GLY A 90 -2.75 20.34 10.56
N ARG A 91 -2.26 19.84 9.42
CA ARG A 91 -3.11 19.28 8.36
C ARG A 91 -3.65 17.93 8.75
N VAL A 92 -4.88 17.64 8.33
CA VAL A 92 -5.45 16.29 8.45
C VAL A 92 -4.96 15.46 7.27
N MET A 93 -4.32 14.34 7.58
CA MET A 93 -3.66 13.48 6.60
C MET A 93 -4.05 12.02 6.76
N ARG A 94 -3.93 11.26 5.67
CA ARG A 94 -4.10 9.81 5.65
C ARG A 94 -2.82 9.13 5.18
N HIS A 95 -2.37 8.18 5.98
CA HIS A 95 -1.25 7.30 5.64
C HIS A 95 -1.76 5.96 5.08
N HIS A 96 -0.84 5.06 4.72
CA HIS A 96 -1.20 3.68 4.45
C HIS A 96 -1.56 2.94 5.74
N LEU A 97 -2.25 1.81 5.58
CA LEU A 97 -2.52 0.89 6.68
C LEU A 97 -1.21 0.51 7.40
N HIS A 98 -1.22 0.58 8.72
CA HIS A 98 -0.03 0.31 9.51
C HIS A 98 0.43 -1.14 9.33
N GLU A 99 1.73 -1.36 9.13
CA GLU A 99 2.30 -2.67 8.79
C GLU A 99 1.99 -3.77 9.82
N THR A 100 1.87 -3.38 11.10
CA THR A 100 1.56 -4.32 12.18
C THR A 100 0.19 -4.97 12.03
N VAL A 101 -0.75 -4.33 11.32
CA VAL A 101 -2.06 -4.93 11.01
C VAL A 101 -1.85 -6.19 10.16
N LEU A 102 -1.04 -6.08 9.09
CA LEU A 102 -0.72 -7.21 8.23
C LEU A 102 0.12 -8.26 8.97
N GLN A 103 1.15 -7.84 9.71
CA GLN A 103 2.01 -8.76 10.47
C GLN A 103 1.20 -9.59 11.50
N ARG A 104 0.25 -8.96 12.19
CA ARG A 104 -0.65 -9.64 13.14
C ARG A 104 -1.60 -10.59 12.43
N ALA A 105 -2.21 -10.18 11.32
CA ALA A 105 -3.10 -11.02 10.52
C ALA A 105 -2.39 -12.28 10.01
N VAL A 106 -1.17 -12.13 9.48
CA VAL A 106 -0.35 -13.28 9.04
C VAL A 106 0.01 -14.17 10.23
N LYS A 107 0.42 -13.60 11.36
CA LYS A 107 0.73 -14.39 12.56
C LYS A 107 -0.48 -15.18 13.06
N GLN A 108 -1.67 -14.62 12.99
CA GLN A 108 -2.90 -15.32 13.38
C GLN A 108 -3.22 -16.44 12.39
N ALA A 109 -3.20 -16.17 11.08
CA ALA A 109 -3.45 -17.17 10.04
C ALA A 109 -2.49 -18.38 10.13
N VAL A 110 -1.22 -18.16 10.46
CA VAL A 110 -0.23 -19.22 10.68
C VAL A 110 -0.61 -20.13 11.86
N ARG A 111 -1.13 -19.54 12.95
CA ARG A 111 -1.62 -20.30 14.11
C ARG A 111 -2.87 -21.10 13.76
N ASP A 112 -3.83 -20.46 13.07
CA ASP A 112 -5.11 -21.08 12.71
C ASP A 112 -4.91 -22.25 11.73
N ALA A 113 -3.95 -22.11 10.81
CA ALA A 113 -3.50 -23.17 9.90
C ALA A 113 -2.67 -24.27 10.59
N ARG A 114 -2.41 -24.16 11.90
CA ARG A 114 -1.64 -25.12 12.72
C ARG A 114 -0.26 -25.45 12.14
N LEU A 115 0.41 -24.45 11.55
CA LEU A 115 1.74 -24.62 11.02
C LEU A 115 2.75 -24.70 12.17
N SER A 116 3.55 -25.77 12.19
CA SER A 116 4.65 -25.95 13.15
C SER A 116 5.85 -25.06 12.85
N LYS A 117 5.99 -24.61 11.59
CA LYS A 117 7.07 -23.71 11.16
C LYS A 117 6.70 -22.26 11.42
N ASN A 118 7.67 -21.48 11.92
CA ASN A 118 7.52 -20.03 12.03
C ASN A 118 7.39 -19.40 10.64
N ALA A 119 6.27 -18.70 10.41
CA ALA A 119 6.01 -17.98 9.16
C ALA A 119 5.61 -16.52 9.44
N SER A 120 6.06 -15.63 8.58
CA SER A 120 5.84 -14.18 8.62
C SER A 120 5.71 -13.61 7.21
N CYS A 121 5.40 -12.32 7.08
CA CYS A 121 5.43 -11.64 5.79
C CYS A 121 6.80 -11.80 5.07
N HIS A 122 7.90 -11.82 5.82
CA HIS A 122 9.23 -12.04 5.26
C HIS A 122 9.40 -13.46 4.70
N THR A 123 8.79 -14.45 5.35
CA THR A 123 8.76 -15.84 4.87
C THR A 123 8.09 -15.94 3.51
N PHE A 124 6.96 -15.26 3.30
CA PHE A 124 6.28 -15.23 1.98
C PHE A 124 7.15 -14.62 0.89
N ARG A 125 7.87 -13.53 1.20
CA ARG A 125 8.82 -12.93 0.24
C ARG A 125 9.93 -13.91 -0.15
N HIS A 126 10.48 -14.65 0.81
CA HIS A 126 11.49 -15.67 0.54
C HIS A 126 10.93 -16.81 -0.30
N SER A 127 9.79 -17.39 0.09
CA SER A 127 9.14 -18.47 -0.66
C SER A 127 8.83 -18.07 -2.10
N PHE A 128 8.38 -16.84 -2.33
CA PHE A 128 8.16 -16.32 -3.67
C PHE A 128 9.44 -16.32 -4.51
N ALA A 129 10.56 -15.83 -3.96
CA ALA A 129 11.83 -15.83 -4.67
C ALA A 129 12.33 -17.25 -4.96
N THR A 130 12.25 -18.17 -3.98
CA THR A 130 12.68 -19.55 -4.14
C THR A 130 11.85 -20.32 -5.17
N HIS A 131 10.54 -20.09 -5.25
CA HIS A 131 9.66 -20.79 -6.19
C HIS A 131 9.73 -20.26 -7.63
N LEU A 132 10.39 -19.12 -7.85
CA LEU A 132 10.64 -18.56 -9.19
C LEU A 132 12.01 -18.95 -9.77
N LEU A 133 12.85 -19.65 -8.99
CA LEU A 133 14.11 -20.25 -9.44
C LEU A 133 13.85 -21.66 -9.97
#